data_AF-A0A3C0JKB1-F1
#
_entry.id   AF-A0A3C0JKB1-F1
#
_cell.length_a   1.000
_cell.length_b   1.000
_cell.length_c   1.000
_cell.angle_alpha   90.00
_cell.angle_beta   90.00
_cell.angle_gamma   90.00
#
_symmetry.space_group_name_H-M   'P 1'
#
loop_
_entity.id
_entity.type
_entity.pdbx_description
1 polymer ?
#
loop_
_entity_poly.entity_id
_entity_poly.type
_entity_poly.pdbx_seq_one_letter_code
_entity_poly.pdbx_strand_id
1 'polypeptide(L)'
;MLNYLARLLFIITVCASLFACHKPPTLDEKLALSLLMKANIRPGYAVNMVTNNPRARGKKAQGWNCSDKQPLIDALVVTCKNSGRSGVYLSFTHEGKKLLLGKPWGDETLRNARVIAVRQKIKDIQSIHLINNTHAIISYSWVYHQHTPFSNPQLKKLITLDVPQPAQASATLINNQWTIQRASL
;
A
#
# COMPACT_ATOMS: atom_id res chain seq x y z
N MET A 1 -28.14 -11.37 57.51
CA MET A 1 -27.08 -10.40 57.11
C MET A 1 -26.30 -10.83 55.85
N LEU A 2 -26.12 -12.14 55.58
CA LEU A 2 -25.39 -12.64 54.39
C LEU A 2 -25.95 -12.18 53.03
N ASN A 3 -27.29 -12.12 52.87
CA ASN A 3 -27.94 -11.72 51.62
C ASN A 3 -27.76 -10.23 51.25
N TYR A 4 -27.52 -9.37 52.24
CA TYR A 4 -27.35 -7.93 51.98
C TYR A 4 -25.93 -7.63 51.48
N LEU A 5 -24.91 -8.24 52.10
CA LEU A 5 -23.51 -8.18 51.66
C LEU A 5 -23.32 -8.75 50.25
N ALA A 6 -23.96 -9.87 49.92
CA ALA A 6 -23.89 -10.47 48.58
C ALA A 6 -24.51 -9.58 47.50
N ARG A 7 -25.66 -8.94 47.77
CA ARG A 7 -26.28 -7.96 46.87
C ARG A 7 -25.43 -6.70 46.70
N LEU A 8 -24.83 -6.23 47.79
CA LEU A 8 -23.96 -5.05 47.76
C LEU A 8 -22.68 -5.32 46.94
N LEU A 9 -22.07 -6.49 47.12
CA LEU A 9 -20.93 -6.96 46.31
C LEU A 9 -21.29 -7.08 44.83
N PHE A 10 -22.49 -7.58 44.50
CA PHE A 10 -22.96 -7.70 43.12
C PHE A 10 -23.18 -6.33 42.46
N ILE A 11 -23.71 -5.35 43.21
CA ILE A 11 -23.86 -3.96 42.73
C ILE A 11 -22.49 -3.33 42.52
N ILE A 12 -21.53 -3.55 43.43
CA ILE A 12 -20.17 -3.02 43.31
C ILE A 12 -19.44 -3.64 42.12
N THR A 13 -19.57 -4.94 41.85
CA THR A 13 -18.94 -5.58 40.67
C THR A 13 -19.61 -5.17 39.36
N VAL A 14 -20.92 -4.95 39.33
CA VAL A 14 -21.63 -4.42 38.15
C VAL A 14 -21.28 -2.95 37.90
N CYS A 15 -21.17 -2.13 38.95
CA CYS A 15 -20.66 -0.77 38.83
C CYS A 15 -19.19 -0.76 38.40
N ALA A 16 -18.33 -1.64 38.94
CA ALA A 16 -16.93 -1.74 38.55
C ALA A 16 -16.74 -2.22 37.11
N SER A 17 -17.63 -3.06 36.58
CA SER A 17 -17.61 -3.47 35.16
C SER A 17 -18.14 -2.37 34.24
N LEU A 18 -19.08 -1.53 34.70
CA LEU A 18 -19.50 -0.31 34.00
C LEU A 18 -18.42 0.80 34.04
N PHE A 19 -17.61 0.84 35.10
CA PHE A 19 -16.44 1.72 35.25
C PHE A 19 -15.14 1.10 34.74
N ALA A 20 -15.19 -0.03 34.03
CA ALA A 20 -14.15 -0.36 33.06
C ALA A 20 -14.25 0.64 31.90
N CYS A 21 -14.09 1.95 32.21
CA CYS A 21 -13.81 3.03 31.29
C CYS A 21 -12.75 2.48 30.35
N HIS A 22 -13.17 2.22 29.12
CA HIS A 22 -12.27 1.83 28.05
C HIS A 22 -11.37 3.03 27.79
N LYS A 23 -10.30 3.15 28.58
CA LYS A 23 -9.26 4.14 28.36
C LYS A 23 -8.79 3.93 26.93
N PRO A 24 -8.70 5.00 26.12
CA PRO A 24 -8.21 4.86 24.77
C PRO A 24 -6.83 4.20 24.80
N PRO A 25 -6.52 3.30 23.86
CA PRO A 25 -5.24 2.64 23.83
C PRO A 25 -4.13 3.69 23.71
N THR A 26 -3.04 3.49 24.46
CA THR A 26 -1.86 4.35 24.36
C THR A 26 -1.29 4.26 22.95
N LEU A 27 -0.97 5.40 22.35
CA LEU A 27 -0.31 5.45 21.04
C LEU A 27 1.18 5.13 21.20
N ASP A 28 1.49 3.85 21.31
CA ASP A 28 2.85 3.33 21.33
C ASP A 28 3.37 3.05 19.91
N GLU A 29 4.66 2.68 19.79
CA GLU A 29 5.30 2.39 18.51
C GLU A 29 4.62 1.25 17.74
N LYS A 30 4.15 0.22 18.45
CA LYS A 30 3.47 -0.94 17.85
C LYS A 30 2.15 -0.53 17.23
N LEU A 31 1.34 0.24 17.97
CA LEU A 31 0.08 0.77 17.48
C LEU A 31 0.33 1.74 16.33
N ALA A 32 1.28 2.68 16.48
CA ALA A 32 1.66 3.63 15.44
C ALA A 32 2.07 2.93 14.13
N LEU A 33 2.94 1.91 14.20
CA LEU A 33 3.31 1.11 13.03
C LEU A 33 2.09 0.43 12.40
N SER A 34 1.23 -0.19 13.22
CA SER A 34 0.02 -0.85 12.73
C SER A 34 -0.93 0.12 12.03
N LEU A 35 -1.05 1.36 12.54
CA LEU A 35 -1.89 2.40 11.95
C LEU A 35 -1.30 2.89 10.63
N LEU A 36 0.01 3.13 10.57
CA LEU A 36 0.68 3.55 9.34
C LEU A 36 0.57 2.48 8.24
N MET A 37 0.68 1.20 8.59
CA MET A 37 0.47 0.08 7.67
C MET A 37 -0.99 0.01 7.19
N LYS A 38 -1.96 0.13 8.09
CA LYS A 38 -3.41 0.08 7.76
C LYS A 38 -3.88 1.27 6.93
N ALA A 39 -3.30 2.46 7.14
CA ALA A 39 -3.63 3.67 6.40
C ALA A 39 -3.33 3.55 4.89
N ASN A 40 -2.71 2.44 4.44
CA ASN A 40 -2.31 2.24 3.06
C ASN A 40 -1.51 3.45 2.58
N ILE A 41 -0.56 3.95 3.39
CA ILE A 41 0.44 4.90 2.88
C ILE A 41 1.13 4.15 1.73
N ARG A 42 0.79 4.60 0.52
CA ARG A 42 0.61 3.75 -0.66
C ARG A 42 1.94 3.21 -1.24
N PRO A 43 1.88 2.20 -2.13
CA PRO A 43 2.90 1.18 -2.29
C PRO A 43 4.02 1.65 -3.21
N GLY A 44 4.95 2.42 -2.67
CA GLY A 44 6.13 2.92 -3.40
C GLY A 44 5.82 3.55 -4.75
N TYR A 45 6.80 3.54 -5.66
CA TYR A 45 6.71 4.23 -6.94
C TYR A 45 6.00 3.37 -7.99
N ALA A 46 5.06 3.98 -8.72
CA ALA A 46 4.28 3.31 -9.76
C ALA A 46 4.41 4.01 -11.10
N VAL A 47 4.42 3.23 -12.17
CA VAL A 47 4.55 3.70 -13.54
C VAL A 47 3.31 3.38 -14.36
N ASN A 48 3.05 4.22 -15.36
CA ASN A 48 2.08 3.91 -16.39
C ASN A 48 2.74 3.01 -17.43
N MET A 49 2.02 1.95 -17.80
CA MET A 49 2.46 0.98 -18.79
C MET A 49 1.42 0.88 -19.89
N VAL A 50 1.87 1.01 -21.14
CA VAL A 50 1.04 0.74 -22.31
C VAL A 50 1.00 -0.77 -22.54
N THR A 51 -0.19 -1.36 -22.49
CA THR A 51 -0.38 -2.83 -22.51
C THR A 51 -0.59 -3.41 -23.90
N ASN A 52 -0.81 -2.59 -24.92
CA ASN A 52 -0.89 -3.00 -26.32
C ASN A 52 0.12 -2.25 -27.21
N ASN A 53 0.60 -2.87 -28.28
CA ASN A 53 1.36 -2.18 -29.33
C ASN A 53 0.55 -2.09 -30.63
N PRO A 54 -0.30 -1.05 -30.80
CA PRO A 54 -1.20 -0.96 -31.95
C PRO A 54 -0.49 -0.78 -33.31
N ARG A 55 0.84 -0.53 -33.35
CA ARG A 55 1.63 -0.33 -34.58
C ARG A 55 2.58 -1.48 -34.92
N ALA A 56 2.41 -2.64 -34.28
CA ALA A 56 3.22 -3.83 -34.58
C ALA A 56 2.89 -4.50 -35.94
N ARG A 57 1.86 -4.05 -36.67
CA ARG A 57 1.58 -4.51 -38.04
C ARG A 57 1.64 -3.35 -39.04
N GLY A 58 2.56 -3.45 -39.99
CA GLY A 58 2.75 -2.55 -41.12
C GLY A 58 4.03 -2.93 -41.88
N LYS A 59 4.19 -2.48 -43.12
CA LYS A 59 5.46 -2.68 -43.88
C LYS A 59 6.68 -2.07 -43.15
N LYS A 60 6.44 -1.18 -42.18
CA LYS A 60 7.40 -0.65 -41.20
C LYS A 60 6.81 -0.79 -39.79
N ALA A 61 6.84 -2.00 -39.22
CA ALA A 61 6.38 -2.22 -37.85
C ALA A 61 7.18 -1.34 -36.86
N GLN A 62 6.51 -0.68 -35.93
CA GLN A 62 7.13 0.19 -34.91
C GLN A 62 6.61 -0.18 -33.51
N GLY A 63 7.42 0.06 -32.47
CA GLY A 63 7.09 -0.19 -31.07
C GLY A 63 7.73 -1.47 -30.52
N TRP A 64 7.12 -2.04 -29.47
CA TRP A 64 7.63 -3.23 -28.76
C TRP A 64 6.94 -4.54 -29.17
N ASN A 65 7.62 -5.68 -29.01
CA ASN A 65 7.12 -7.04 -29.23
C ASN A 65 7.21 -7.89 -27.94
N CYS A 66 6.85 -9.18 -28.01
CA CYS A 66 6.92 -10.05 -26.82
C CYS A 66 8.36 -10.23 -26.27
N SER A 67 9.39 -10.27 -27.12
CA SER A 67 10.78 -10.39 -26.65
C SER A 67 11.22 -9.16 -25.85
N ASP A 68 10.74 -7.96 -26.19
CA ASP A 68 11.00 -6.74 -25.43
C ASP A 68 10.31 -6.72 -24.05
N LYS A 69 9.45 -7.71 -23.79
CA LYS A 69 8.74 -7.90 -22.53
C LYS A 69 9.10 -9.24 -21.88
N GLN A 70 10.09 -9.96 -22.40
CA GLN A 70 10.53 -11.24 -21.89
C GLN A 70 10.81 -11.23 -20.38
N PRO A 71 11.48 -10.21 -19.81
CA PRO A 71 11.70 -10.16 -18.36
C PRO A 71 10.41 -10.18 -17.52
N LEU A 72 9.31 -9.64 -18.04
CA LEU A 72 8.01 -9.64 -17.38
C LEU A 72 7.28 -10.99 -17.56
N ILE A 73 7.52 -11.65 -18.68
CA ILE A 73 6.97 -12.98 -18.98
C ILE A 73 7.68 -14.02 -18.12
N ASP A 74 9.01 -13.99 -18.06
CA ASP A 74 9.83 -14.89 -17.24
C ASP A 74 9.55 -14.73 -15.75
N ALA A 75 9.27 -13.49 -15.31
CA ALA A 75 8.83 -13.20 -13.95
C ALA A 75 7.35 -13.60 -13.68
N LEU A 76 6.67 -14.19 -14.66
CA LEU A 76 5.28 -14.67 -14.58
C LEU A 76 4.27 -13.58 -14.19
N VAL A 77 4.57 -12.29 -14.45
CA VAL A 77 3.64 -11.19 -14.13
C VAL A 77 2.71 -10.86 -15.30
N VAL A 78 3.11 -11.18 -16.53
CA VAL A 78 2.26 -11.02 -17.72
C VAL A 78 2.40 -12.22 -18.64
N THR A 79 1.34 -12.51 -19.38
CA THR A 79 1.41 -13.28 -20.61
C THR A 79 1.42 -12.31 -21.79
N CYS A 80 2.25 -12.59 -22.79
CA CYS A 80 2.25 -11.84 -24.03
C CYS A 80 1.47 -12.63 -25.09
N LYS A 81 0.55 -11.96 -25.78
CA LYS A 81 -0.34 -12.58 -26.76
C LYS A 81 -0.30 -11.82 -28.07
N ASN A 82 -0.23 -12.58 -29.17
CA ASN A 82 -0.42 -12.06 -30.51
C ASN A 82 -1.91 -12.11 -30.84
N SER A 83 -2.55 -10.98 -31.14
CA SER A 83 -3.99 -10.95 -31.48
C SER A 83 -4.31 -9.89 -32.55
N GLY A 84 -4.99 -10.36 -33.60
CA GLY A 84 -5.76 -9.55 -34.55
C GLY A 84 -5.13 -8.20 -34.93
N ARG A 85 -5.93 -7.13 -34.82
CA ARG A 85 -5.58 -5.74 -35.17
C ARG A 85 -4.48 -5.13 -34.30
N SER A 86 -4.26 -5.64 -33.09
CA SER A 86 -3.34 -5.04 -32.12
C SER A 86 -1.90 -5.55 -32.20
N GLY A 87 -1.63 -6.55 -33.04
CA GLY A 87 -0.29 -7.08 -33.28
C GLY A 87 0.30 -7.86 -32.09
N VAL A 88 0.47 -7.22 -30.94
CA VAL A 88 0.97 -7.79 -29.68
C VAL A 88 0.34 -7.04 -28.48
N TYR A 89 -0.11 -7.77 -27.45
CA TYR A 89 -0.59 -7.19 -26.19
C TYR A 89 -0.23 -8.03 -24.96
N LEU A 90 -0.27 -7.43 -23.78
CA LEU A 90 -0.01 -8.07 -22.50
C LEU A 90 -1.32 -8.34 -21.74
N SER A 91 -1.42 -9.53 -21.16
CA SER A 91 -2.48 -9.89 -20.24
C SER A 91 -1.88 -10.26 -18.88
N PHE A 92 -2.29 -9.57 -17.83
CA PHE A 92 -1.76 -9.79 -16.48
C PHE A 92 -2.16 -11.17 -15.94
N THR A 93 -1.18 -11.88 -15.39
CA THR A 93 -1.41 -13.12 -14.62
C THR A 93 -2.08 -12.82 -13.29
N HIS A 94 -2.43 -13.85 -12.52
CA HIS A 94 -2.95 -13.68 -11.17
C HIS A 94 -1.97 -12.88 -10.28
N GLU A 95 -0.67 -13.21 -10.33
CA GLU A 95 0.36 -12.50 -9.58
C GLU A 95 0.58 -11.07 -10.11
N GLY A 96 0.59 -10.88 -11.43
CA GLY A 96 0.70 -9.55 -12.02
C GLY A 96 -0.44 -8.61 -11.60
N LYS A 97 -1.66 -9.13 -11.46
CA LYS A 97 -2.81 -8.34 -11.00
C LYS A 97 -2.64 -7.80 -9.58
N LYS A 98 -1.88 -8.48 -8.71
CA LYS A 98 -1.57 -7.98 -7.35
C LYS A 98 -0.69 -6.73 -7.37
N LEU A 99 -0.05 -6.42 -8.50
CA LEU A 99 0.80 -5.24 -8.68
C LEU A 99 0.08 -4.08 -9.36
N LEU A 100 -1.20 -4.24 -9.74
CA LEU A 100 -1.99 -3.18 -10.37
C LEU A 100 -2.43 -2.15 -9.33
N LEU A 101 -2.31 -0.87 -9.68
CA LEU A 101 -2.90 0.24 -8.96
C LEU A 101 -4.18 0.69 -9.64
N GLY A 102 -5.31 0.22 -9.12
CA GLY A 102 -6.62 0.45 -9.71
C GLY A 102 -6.92 -0.47 -10.88
N LYS A 103 -8.06 -0.23 -11.54
CA LYS A 103 -8.46 -1.00 -12.72
C LYS A 103 -7.71 -0.45 -13.94
N PRO A 104 -7.14 -1.32 -14.80
CA PRO A 104 -6.60 -0.89 -16.09
C PRO A 104 -7.66 -0.18 -16.94
N TRP A 105 -7.25 0.71 -17.84
CA TRP A 105 -8.15 1.56 -18.63
C TRP A 105 -7.76 1.66 -20.11
N GLY A 106 -8.71 2.06 -20.96
CA GLY A 106 -8.57 2.15 -22.42
C GLY A 106 -9.51 1.19 -23.15
N ASP A 107 -9.22 0.92 -24.42
CA ASP A 107 -10.11 0.20 -25.34
C ASP A 107 -9.39 -0.81 -26.25
N GLU A 108 -10.21 -1.52 -27.04
CA GLU A 108 -10.05 -2.64 -27.98
C GLU A 108 -8.90 -3.66 -27.81
N THR A 109 -8.08 -3.60 -26.76
CA THR A 109 -7.31 -4.72 -26.16
C THR A 109 -6.60 -4.34 -24.85
N LEU A 110 -6.97 -3.19 -24.27
CA LEU A 110 -6.44 -2.60 -23.03
C LEU A 110 -5.14 -1.83 -23.29
N ARG A 111 -5.19 -0.51 -23.07
CA ARG A 111 -4.15 0.43 -23.51
C ARG A 111 -3.27 0.98 -22.40
N ASN A 112 -3.75 1.02 -21.16
CA ASN A 112 -2.92 1.50 -20.06
C ASN A 112 -3.23 0.73 -18.77
N ALA A 113 -2.18 0.50 -18.00
CA ALA A 113 -2.27 0.08 -16.62
C ALA A 113 -1.30 0.90 -15.78
N ARG A 114 -1.66 1.16 -14.52
CA ARG A 114 -0.73 1.68 -13.54
C ARG A 114 -0.24 0.52 -12.70
N VAL A 115 1.07 0.31 -12.67
CA VAL A 115 1.70 -0.83 -12.00
C VAL A 115 2.74 -0.36 -11.01
N ILE A 116 2.84 -1.08 -9.88
CA ILE A 116 3.88 -0.83 -8.88
C ILE A 116 5.23 -1.24 -9.48
N ALA A 117 6.15 -0.28 -9.59
CA ALA A 117 7.52 -0.51 -10.04
C ALA A 117 8.48 -0.72 -8.86
N VAL A 118 8.21 -0.09 -7.71
CA VAL A 118 9.03 -0.20 -6.51
C VAL A 118 8.12 -0.26 -5.29
N ARG A 119 8.39 -1.16 -4.34
CA ARG A 119 7.62 -1.28 -3.11
C ARG A 119 8.27 -0.49 -1.98
N GLN A 120 7.45 0.23 -1.24
CA GLN A 120 7.85 0.95 -0.03
C GLN A 120 7.56 0.10 1.21
N LYS A 121 8.39 0.27 2.25
CA LYS A 121 8.19 -0.29 3.58
C LYS A 121 8.57 0.75 4.63
N ILE A 122 7.82 0.79 5.73
CA ILE A 122 8.20 1.58 6.90
C ILE A 122 9.37 0.86 7.57
N LYS A 123 10.46 1.60 7.77
CA LYS A 123 11.66 1.07 8.40
C LYS A 123 11.50 1.12 9.91
N ASP A 124 11.41 2.34 10.45
CA ASP A 124 11.39 2.58 11.90
C ASP A 124 10.43 3.73 12.27
N ILE A 125 9.84 3.65 13.46
CA ILE A 125 9.23 4.81 14.14
C ILE A 125 10.35 5.57 14.83
N GLN A 126 10.43 6.88 14.58
CA GLN A 126 11.48 7.72 15.16
C GLN A 126 10.98 8.42 16.43
N SER A 127 9.74 8.92 16.40
CA SER A 127 9.14 9.56 17.57
C SER A 127 7.61 9.64 17.44
N ILE A 128 6.94 9.76 18.59
CA ILE A 128 5.52 10.04 18.70
C ILE A 128 5.38 11.27 19.60
N HIS A 129 4.91 12.37 19.04
CA HIS A 129 4.71 13.62 19.76
C HIS A 129 3.21 13.87 19.93
N LEU A 130 2.71 13.72 21.17
CA LEU A 130 1.34 14.10 21.51
C LEU A 130 1.22 15.63 21.48
N ILE A 131 0.37 16.16 20.61
CA ILE A 131 0.02 17.58 20.60
C ILE A 131 -1.00 17.85 21.71
N ASN A 132 -1.96 16.94 21.86
CA ASN A 132 -2.97 16.96 22.92
C ASN A 132 -3.52 15.54 23.12
N ASN A 133 -4.53 15.39 23.98
CA ASN A 133 -5.10 14.09 24.35
C ASN A 133 -5.79 13.35 23.20
N THR A 134 -6.02 14.00 22.06
CA THR A 134 -6.70 13.41 20.89
C THR A 134 -5.90 13.53 19.60
N HIS A 135 -4.71 14.14 19.61
CA HIS A 135 -3.89 14.41 18.43
C HIS A 135 -2.42 14.14 18.68
N ALA A 136 -1.78 13.45 17.75
CA ALA A 136 -0.36 13.13 17.79
C ALA A 136 0.29 13.27 16.42
N ILE A 137 1.57 13.60 16.38
CA ILE A 137 2.41 13.50 15.19
C ILE A 137 3.35 12.32 15.37
N ILE A 138 3.31 11.40 14.42
CA ILE A 138 4.21 10.24 14.34
C ILE A 138 5.29 10.57 13.32
N SER A 139 6.54 10.68 13.74
CA SER A 139 7.70 10.75 12.85
C SER A 139 8.22 9.35 12.60
N TYR A 140 8.45 9.00 11.34
CA TYR A 140 8.91 7.67 10.95
C TYR A 140 9.84 7.76 9.74
N SER A 141 10.61 6.71 9.51
CA SER A 141 11.37 6.54 8.28
C SER A 141 10.78 5.43 7.43
N TRP A 142 10.88 5.59 6.12
CA TRP A 142 10.49 4.57 5.15
C TRP A 142 11.59 4.36 4.12
N VAL A 143 11.57 3.22 3.45
CA VAL A 143 12.52 2.87 2.40
C VAL A 143 11.79 2.30 1.20
N TYR A 144 12.37 2.48 0.01
CA TYR A 144 12.11 1.56 -1.09
C TYR A 144 12.86 0.27 -0.81
N HIS A 145 12.16 -0.84 -0.56
CA HIS A 145 12.81 -2.10 -0.15
C HIS A 145 12.93 -3.12 -1.29
N GLN A 146 12.19 -2.94 -2.37
CA GLN A 146 12.17 -3.92 -3.45
C GLN A 146 11.76 -3.32 -4.79
N HIS A 147 12.54 -3.59 -5.84
CA HIS A 147 12.10 -3.42 -7.23
C HIS A 147 11.18 -4.56 -7.66
N THR A 148 10.07 -4.23 -8.32
CA THR A 148 9.22 -5.25 -8.93
C THR A 148 9.73 -5.63 -10.32
N PRO A 149 9.21 -6.71 -10.93
CA PRO A 149 9.53 -7.04 -12.32
C PRO A 149 9.21 -5.90 -13.31
N PHE A 150 8.24 -5.03 -13.02
CA PHE A 150 7.91 -3.86 -13.85
C PHE A 150 8.92 -2.70 -13.75
N SER A 151 9.92 -2.79 -12.86
CA SER A 151 11.01 -1.82 -12.78
C SER A 151 12.01 -2.03 -13.92
N ASN A 152 12.09 -1.07 -14.84
CA ASN A 152 13.05 -1.11 -15.93
C ASN A 152 14.49 -0.78 -15.44
N PRO A 153 15.54 -1.10 -16.22
CA PRO A 153 16.93 -0.87 -15.81
C PRO A 153 17.26 0.59 -15.48
N GLN A 154 16.62 1.56 -16.13
CA GLN A 154 16.84 2.98 -15.83
C GLN A 154 16.27 3.34 -14.46
N LEU A 155 15.06 2.89 -14.13
CA LEU A 155 14.45 3.08 -12.81
C LEU A 155 15.25 2.41 -11.70
N LYS A 156 15.78 1.20 -11.94
CA LYS A 156 16.65 0.52 -10.96
C LYS A 156 17.94 1.30 -10.66
N LYS A 157 18.48 2.02 -11.64
CA LYS A 157 19.65 2.89 -11.44
C LYS A 157 19.30 4.18 -10.69
N LEU A 158 18.10 4.72 -10.91
CA LEU A 158 17.67 5.98 -10.30
C LEU A 158 17.13 5.81 -8.87
N ILE A 159 16.54 4.66 -8.56
CA ILE A 159 15.91 4.41 -7.27
C ILE A 159 16.78 3.44 -6.48
N THR A 160 17.63 3.97 -5.62
CA THR A 160 18.42 3.16 -4.68
C THR A 160 17.48 2.56 -3.62
N LEU A 161 17.62 1.26 -3.38
CA LEU A 161 16.88 0.57 -2.32
C LEU A 161 17.50 0.84 -0.94
N ASP A 162 16.68 0.68 0.09
CA ASP A 162 17.04 0.72 1.51
C ASP A 162 17.66 2.03 2.02
N VAL A 163 17.53 3.12 1.25
CA VAL A 163 17.88 4.48 1.68
C VAL A 163 16.74 5.09 2.51
N PRO A 164 16.91 5.32 3.82
CA PRO A 164 15.86 5.84 4.68
C PRO A 164 15.43 7.25 4.28
N GLN A 165 14.11 7.44 4.15
CA GLN A 165 13.46 8.71 3.89
C GLN A 165 12.61 9.09 5.11
N PRO A 166 12.79 10.29 5.68
CA PRO A 166 11.97 10.74 6.79
C PRO A 166 10.54 11.09 6.32
N ALA A 167 9.56 10.88 7.17
CA ALA A 167 8.17 11.27 6.96
C ALA A 167 7.45 11.48 8.28
N GLN A 168 6.30 12.15 8.21
CA GLN A 168 5.42 12.37 9.35
C GLN A 168 3.98 12.02 8.99
N ALA A 169 3.23 11.58 10.00
CA ALA A 169 1.79 11.34 9.88
C ALA A 169 1.07 11.92 11.09
N SER A 170 -0.08 12.54 10.84
CA SER A 170 -0.99 12.98 11.90
C SER A 170 -1.91 11.82 12.29
N ALA A 171 -1.95 11.55 13.59
CA ALA A 171 -2.85 10.58 14.20
C ALA A 171 -3.89 11.31 15.06
N THR A 172 -5.16 10.91 14.91
CA THR A 172 -6.31 11.46 15.65
C THR A 172 -7.03 10.35 16.39
N LEU A 173 -7.40 10.62 17.63
CA LEU A 173 -8.23 9.73 18.45
C LEU A 173 -9.70 10.07 18.23
N ILE A 174 -10.43 9.17 17.58
CA ILE A 174 -11.87 9.30 17.30
C ILE A 174 -12.55 8.05 17.85
N ASN A 175 -13.61 8.22 18.66
CA ASN A 175 -14.35 7.11 19.27
C ASN A 175 -13.44 6.10 20.01
N ASN A 176 -12.49 6.61 20.81
CA ASN A 176 -11.47 5.82 21.53
C ASN A 176 -10.57 4.96 20.63
N GLN A 177 -10.45 5.28 19.34
CA GLN A 177 -9.56 4.60 18.41
C GLN A 177 -8.66 5.60 17.70
N TRP A 178 -7.35 5.36 17.75
CA TRP A 178 -6.39 6.14 16.97
C TRP A 178 -6.52 5.80 15.49
N THR A 179 -6.48 6.84 14.66
CA THR A 179 -6.57 6.72 13.20
C THR A 179 -5.56 7.66 12.56
N ILE A 180 -5.03 7.30 11.39
CA ILE A 180 -4.16 8.19 10.61
C ILE A 180 -4.97 8.73 9.45
N GLN A 181 -5.10 10.05 9.37
CA GLN A 181 -5.63 10.69 8.19
C GLN A 181 -4.63 10.52 7.05
N ARG A 182 -5.08 10.08 5.88
CA ARG A 182 -4.20 9.95 4.71
C ARG A 182 -3.49 11.27 4.50
N ALA A 183 -2.15 11.25 4.51
CA ALA A 183 -1.39 12.29 3.85
C ALA A 183 -1.82 12.28 2.38
N SER A 184 -2.57 13.31 1.97
CA SER A 184 -2.71 13.64 0.56
C SER A 184 -1.32 13.96 0.06
N LEU A 185 -0.75 13.03 -0.71
CA LEU A 185 0.36 13.34 -1.62
C LEU A 185 -0.16 14.26 -2.73
#